data_AF-A0A3D1B1L8-F1
#
_entry.id   AF-A0A3D1B1L8-F1
#
_cell.length_a   1.000
_cell.length_b   1.000
_cell.length_c   1.000
_cell.angle_alpha   90.00
_cell.angle_beta   90.00
_cell.angle_gamma   90.00
#
_symmetry.space_group_name_H-M   'P 1'
#
loop_
_entity.id
_entity.type
_entity.pdbx_description
1 polymer ?
#
loop_
_entity_poly.entity_id
_entity_poly.type
_entity_poly.pdbx_seq_one_letter_code
_entity_poly.pdbx_strand_id
1 'polypeptide(L)'
;MKYGEFIDAMREVSKVNLESEMIFEEWHGMAGEEQWKEYYDLPLGKGEVQNFAEDMASLFWRVIATTDGEKLHAMRIQDGHDFLKAIYTKCVELGIDISDIQIDVPLSPSDAIMRAQYPSLNEGD
;
A
#
# COMPACT_ATOMS: atom_id res chain seq x y z
N MET A 1 12.01 -12.33 11.33
CA MET A 1 10.66 -11.77 11.53
C MET A 1 9.67 -12.71 10.88
N LYS A 2 8.53 -12.94 11.52
CA LYS A 2 7.40 -13.66 10.94
C LYS A 2 6.53 -12.72 10.12
N TYR A 3 5.79 -13.26 9.14
CA TYR A 3 4.86 -12.48 8.34
C TYR A 3 3.80 -11.80 9.22
N GLY A 4 3.27 -12.50 10.23
CA GLY A 4 2.33 -11.93 11.18
C GLY A 4 2.85 -10.70 11.94
N GLU A 5 4.09 -10.74 12.41
CA GLU A 5 4.73 -9.61 13.11
C GLU A 5 4.89 -8.39 12.19
N PHE A 6 5.17 -8.62 10.91
CA PHE A 6 5.25 -7.58 9.90
C PHE A 6 3.87 -6.95 9.64
N ILE A 7 2.83 -7.77 9.46
CA ILE A 7 1.46 -7.30 9.23
C ILE A 7 0.92 -6.52 10.45
N ASP A 8 1.20 -6.98 11.68
CA ASP A 8 0.85 -6.23 12.88
C ASP A 8 1.53 -4.85 12.91
N ALA A 9 2.80 -4.77 12.52
CA ALA A 9 3.51 -3.50 12.43
C ALA A 9 2.93 -2.58 11.33
N MET A 10 2.54 -3.14 10.18
CA MET A 10 1.88 -2.37 9.11
C MET A 10 0.49 -1.87 9.53
N ARG A 11 -0.25 -2.66 10.33
CA ARG A 11 -1.53 -2.24 10.90
C ARG A 11 -1.38 -1.05 11.85
N GLU A 12 -0.32 -1.00 12.65
CA GLU A 12 -0.06 0.19 13.47
C GLU A 12 0.25 1.43 12.62
N VAL A 13 0.88 1.24 11.46
CA VAL A 13 1.12 2.32 10.51
C VAL A 13 -0.16 2.79 9.83
N SER A 14 -1.17 1.94 9.63
CA SER A 14 -2.40 2.36 8.95
C SER A 14 -3.32 3.21 9.85
N LYS A 15 -3.30 2.99 11.16
CA LYS A 15 -4.14 3.70 12.15
C LYS A 15 -3.97 5.23 12.20
N VAL A 16 -2.91 5.79 11.62
CA VAL A 16 -2.73 7.24 11.57
C VAL A 16 -3.65 7.93 10.55
N ASN A 17 -4.25 7.19 9.63
CA ASN A 17 -5.12 7.72 8.59
C ASN A 17 -6.32 6.78 8.33
N LEU A 18 -7.54 7.32 8.35
CA LEU A 18 -8.76 6.52 8.22
C LEU A 18 -8.85 5.76 6.90
N GLU A 19 -8.48 6.39 5.78
CA GLU A 19 -8.51 5.74 4.46
C GLU A 19 -7.48 4.59 4.39
N SER A 20 -6.32 4.78 5.03
CA SER A 20 -5.27 3.75 5.15
C SER A 20 -5.73 2.57 6.00
N GLU A 21 -6.40 2.83 7.13
CA GLU A 21 -6.98 1.80 7.98
C GLU A 21 -8.06 1.01 7.21
N MET A 22 -8.95 1.69 6.49
CA MET A 22 -9.97 1.04 5.65
C MET A 22 -9.35 0.13 4.57
N ILE A 23 -8.34 0.63 3.85
CA ILE A 23 -7.65 -0.14 2.80
C ILE A 23 -6.92 -1.34 3.39
N PHE A 24 -6.30 -1.17 4.55
CA PHE A 24 -5.64 -2.27 5.25
C PHE A 24 -6.64 -3.36 5.64
N GLU A 25 -7.79 -2.99 6.22
CA GLU A 25 -8.84 -3.95 6.59
C GLU A 25 -9.46 -4.63 5.36
N GLU A 26 -9.64 -3.93 4.23
CA GLU A 26 -10.09 -4.53 2.97
C GLU A 26 -9.09 -5.58 2.48
N TRP A 27 -7.81 -5.21 2.38
CA TRP A 27 -6.75 -6.13 1.96
C TRP A 27 -6.64 -7.33 2.89
N HIS A 28 -6.64 -7.08 4.20
CA HIS A 28 -6.60 -8.15 5.20
C HIS A 28 -7.83 -9.04 5.06
N GLY A 29 -9.02 -8.49 4.79
CA GLY A 29 -10.24 -9.25 4.55
C GLY A 29 -10.25 -10.11 3.29
N MET A 30 -9.35 -9.88 2.33
CA MET A 30 -9.26 -10.69 1.10
C MET A 30 -8.76 -12.11 1.37
N ALA A 31 -7.97 -12.30 2.43
CA ALA A 31 -7.59 -13.62 2.92
C ALA A 31 -8.53 -14.04 4.06
N GLY A 32 -8.96 -15.31 4.05
CA GLY A 32 -9.82 -15.85 5.09
C GLY A 32 -9.09 -16.03 6.43
N GLU A 33 -9.84 -16.10 7.54
CA GLU A 33 -9.26 -16.21 8.90
C GLU A 33 -8.34 -17.44 9.06
N GLU A 34 -8.69 -18.58 8.45
CA GLU A 34 -7.87 -19.80 8.49
C GLU A 34 -6.55 -19.62 7.74
N GLN A 35 -6.59 -18.97 6.58
CA GLN A 35 -5.41 -18.69 5.75
C GLN A 35 -4.47 -17.70 6.44
N TRP A 36 -5.05 -16.71 7.16
CA TRP A 36 -4.27 -15.79 7.99
C TRP A 36 -3.51 -16.47 9.11
N LYS A 37 -4.12 -17.45 9.79
CA LYS A 37 -3.44 -18.22 10.84
C LYS A 37 -2.23 -18.97 10.29
N GLU A 38 -2.35 -19.53 9.10
CA GLU A 38 -1.23 -20.20 8.43
C GLU A 38 -0.12 -19.21 8.07
N TYR A 39 -0.46 -18.06 7.49
CA TYR A 39 0.52 -17.04 7.10
C TYR A 39 1.22 -16.40 8.30
N TYR A 40 0.51 -16.22 9.42
CA TYR A 40 1.03 -15.52 10.58
C TYR A 40 2.37 -16.09 11.07
N ASP A 41 2.52 -17.41 11.06
CA ASP A 41 3.71 -18.10 11.56
C ASP A 41 4.81 -18.32 10.52
N LEU A 42 4.56 -18.01 9.25
CA LEU A 42 5.56 -18.13 8.19
C LEU A 42 6.69 -17.10 8.35
N PRO A 43 7.93 -17.44 7.96
CA PRO A 43 9.01 -16.47 7.90
C PRO A 43 8.72 -15.41 6.83
N LEU A 44 8.91 -14.13 7.17
CA LEU A 44 8.76 -13.03 6.22
C LEU A 44 9.78 -13.15 5.07
N GLY A 45 9.30 -13.35 3.86
CA GLY A 45 10.08 -13.36 2.62
C GLY A 45 10.26 -11.96 2.03
N LYS A 46 11.37 -11.72 1.32
CA LYS A 46 11.62 -10.44 0.63
C LYS A 46 10.50 -10.08 -0.35
N GLY A 47 10.01 -11.06 -1.12
CA GLY A 47 8.93 -10.84 -2.09
C GLY A 47 7.59 -10.50 -1.43
N GLU A 48 7.37 -10.90 -0.18
CA GLU A 48 6.11 -10.64 0.51
C GLU A 48 5.97 -9.17 0.91
N VAL A 49 7.08 -8.51 1.25
CA VAL A 49 7.11 -7.07 1.54
C VAL A 49 6.81 -6.26 0.29
N GLN A 50 7.37 -6.67 -0.86
CA GLN A 50 7.09 -6.05 -2.14
C GLN A 50 5.61 -6.24 -2.53
N ASN A 51 5.11 -7.47 -2.48
CA ASN A 51 3.71 -7.77 -2.81
C ASN A 51 2.75 -6.96 -1.92
N PHE A 52 3.01 -6.88 -0.61
CA PHE A 52 2.22 -6.07 0.31
C PHE A 52 2.19 -4.59 -0.12
N ALA A 53 3.36 -4.01 -0.42
CA ALA A 53 3.45 -2.60 -0.81
C ALA A 53 2.74 -2.32 -2.15
N GLU A 54 2.84 -3.24 -3.11
CA GLU A 54 2.17 -3.17 -4.41
C GLU A 54 0.64 -3.32 -4.28
N ASP A 55 0.17 -4.20 -3.40
CA ASP A 55 -1.25 -4.37 -3.10
C ASP A 55 -1.84 -3.10 -2.47
N MET A 56 -1.16 -2.53 -1.46
CA MET A 56 -1.57 -1.27 -0.84
C MET A 56 -1.68 -0.15 -1.89
N ALA A 57 -0.64 0.01 -2.71
CA ALA A 57 -0.62 1.00 -3.78
C ALA A 57 -1.77 0.81 -4.79
N SER A 58 -2.02 -0.43 -5.20
CA SER A 58 -3.08 -0.78 -6.15
C SER A 58 -4.48 -0.48 -5.60
N LEU A 59 -4.71 -0.75 -4.30
CA LEU A 59 -5.98 -0.44 -3.64
C LEU A 59 -6.21 1.07 -3.53
N PHE A 60 -5.18 1.83 -3.13
CA PHE A 60 -5.24 3.29 -3.13
C PHE A 60 -5.55 3.85 -4.51
N TRP A 61 -4.94 3.30 -5.57
CA TRP A 61 -5.22 3.74 -6.93
C TRP A 61 -6.69 3.53 -7.33
N ARG A 62 -7.30 2.40 -6.96
CA ARG A 62 -8.72 2.14 -7.24
C ARG A 62 -9.62 3.15 -6.53
N VAL A 63 -9.29 3.50 -5.29
CA VAL A 63 -10.01 4.53 -4.55
C VAL A 63 -9.88 5.89 -5.24
N ILE A 64 -8.66 6.29 -5.63
CA ILE A 64 -8.39 7.57 -6.31
C ILE A 64 -9.13 7.63 -7.67
N ALA A 65 -9.04 6.58 -8.48
CA ALA A 65 -9.65 6.50 -9.81
C ALA A 65 -11.19 6.58 -9.78
N THR A 66 -11.82 6.23 -8.65
CA THR A 66 -13.27 6.31 -8.45
C THR A 66 -13.70 7.54 -7.63
N THR A 67 -12.75 8.43 -7.30
CA THR A 67 -13.03 9.62 -6.50
C THR A 67 -13.49 10.78 -7.37
N ASP A 68 -14.71 11.25 -7.12
CA ASP A 68 -15.23 12.47 -7.71
C ASP A 68 -14.91 13.71 -6.86
N GLY A 69 -14.51 14.78 -7.55
CA GLY A 69 -14.26 16.11 -6.96
C GLY A 69 -12.78 16.37 -6.62
N GLU A 70 -12.26 17.48 -7.16
CA GLU A 70 -10.83 17.82 -7.12
C GLU A 70 -10.22 17.83 -5.71
N LYS A 71 -10.94 18.38 -4.72
CA LYS A 71 -10.45 18.47 -3.34
C LYS A 71 -10.31 17.10 -2.69
N LEU A 72 -11.32 16.24 -2.85
CA LEU A 72 -11.31 14.90 -2.28
C LEU A 72 -10.28 14.01 -3.00
N HIS A 73 -10.18 14.15 -4.32
CA HIS A 73 -9.16 13.48 -5.13
C HIS A 73 -7.74 13.83 -4.67
N ALA A 74 -7.45 15.13 -4.48
CA ALA A 74 -6.15 15.57 -3.98
C ALA A 74 -5.85 15.05 -2.55
N MET A 75 -6.84 15.05 -1.66
CA MET A 75 -6.69 14.50 -0.31
C MET A 75 -6.34 13.01 -0.34
N ARG A 76 -7.06 12.21 -1.14
CA ARG A 76 -6.83 10.76 -1.23
C ARG A 76 -5.47 10.39 -1.83
N ILE A 77 -4.98 11.18 -2.79
CA ILE A 77 -3.61 11.01 -3.28
C ILE A 77 -2.59 11.29 -2.18
N GLN A 78 -2.77 12.38 -1.42
CA GLN A 78 -1.86 12.73 -0.33
C GLN A 78 -1.84 11.65 0.75
N ASP A 79 -3.01 11.16 1.14
CA ASP A 79 -3.16 10.11 2.15
C ASP A 79 -2.48 8.80 1.72
N GLY A 80 -2.68 8.37 0.46
CA GLY A 80 -2.01 7.19 -0.08
C GLY A 80 -0.49 7.34 -0.12
N HIS A 81 0.01 8.51 -0.53
CA HIS A 81 1.45 8.79 -0.51
C HIS A 81 2.03 8.75 0.91
N ASP A 82 1.37 9.39 1.87
CA ASP A 82 1.85 9.44 3.24
C ASP A 82 1.86 8.05 3.89
N PHE A 83 0.87 7.21 3.58
CA PHE A 83 0.83 5.83 4.05
C PHE A 83 1.94 4.97 3.44
N LEU A 84 2.16 5.02 2.12
CA LEU A 84 3.24 4.28 1.46
C LEU A 84 4.62 4.69 1.99
N LYS A 85 4.83 5.99 2.26
CA LYS A 85 6.04 6.49 2.89
C LYS A 85 6.18 6.00 4.33
N ALA A 86 5.08 5.89 5.07
CA ALA A 86 5.08 5.38 6.43
C ALA A 86 5.39 3.87 6.46
N ILE A 87 4.89 3.09 5.49
CA ILE A 87 5.27 1.68 5.28
C ILE A 87 6.77 1.57 5.04
N TYR A 88 7.32 2.36 4.10
CA TYR A 88 8.75 2.38 3.79
C TYR A 88 9.59 2.69 5.06
N THR A 89 9.21 3.74 5.79
CA THR A 89 9.88 4.14 7.03
C THR A 89 9.85 3.02 8.07
N LYS A 90 8.68 2.38 8.26
CA LYS A 90 8.52 1.27 9.20
C LYS A 90 9.36 0.07 8.81
N CYS A 91 9.43 -0.30 7.54
CA CYS A 91 10.30 -1.38 7.07
C CYS A 91 11.78 -1.10 7.40
N VAL A 92 12.25 0.13 7.20
CA VAL A 92 13.62 0.53 7.59
C VAL A 92 13.83 0.41 9.11
N GLU A 93 12.88 0.86 9.92
CA GLU A 93 12.93 0.73 11.39
C GLU A 93 13.00 -0.74 11.84
N LEU A 94 12.34 -1.63 11.12
CA LEU A 94 12.33 -3.08 11.36
C LEU A 94 13.58 -3.79 10.81
N GLY A 95 14.48 -3.08 10.13
CA GLY A 95 15.68 -3.64 9.51
C GLY A 95 15.40 -4.46 8.25
N ILE A 96 14.24 -4.24 7.61
CA ILE A 96 13.86 -4.88 6.36
C ILE A 96 14.52 -4.12 5.21
N ASP A 97 15.36 -4.82 4.46
CA ASP A 97 16.02 -4.29 3.28
C ASP A 97 15.03 -4.17 2.10
N ILE A 98 14.65 -2.94 1.80
CA ILE A 98 13.67 -2.58 0.76
C ILE A 98 14.29 -1.73 -0.35
N SER A 99 15.63 -1.61 -0.42
CA SER A 99 16.30 -0.73 -1.40
C SER A 99 15.98 -1.08 -2.85
N ASP A 100 15.67 -2.35 -3.12
CA ASP A 100 15.41 -2.89 -4.44
C ASP A 100 13.91 -2.97 -4.77
N ILE A 101 13.03 -2.59 -3.84
CA ILE A 101 11.58 -2.62 -4.04
C ILE A 101 11.16 -1.38 -4.83
N GLN A 102 10.94 -1.54 -6.13
CA GLN A 102 10.31 -0.53 -6.97
C GLN A 102 8.80 -0.61 -6.78
N ILE A 103 8.23 0.29 -5.98
CA ILE A 103 6.78 0.44 -5.90
C ILE A 103 6.37 1.41 -7.02
N ASP A 104 5.82 0.88 -8.11
CA ASP A 104 5.37 1.67 -9.27
C ASP A 104 4.04 2.37 -8.95
N VAL A 105 4.12 3.36 -8.08
CA VAL A 105 3.01 4.23 -7.70
C VAL A 105 3.35 5.64 -8.12
N PRO A 106 2.39 6.46 -8.56
CA PRO A 106 2.59 7.89 -8.62
C PRO A 106 2.99 8.41 -7.23
N LEU A 107 4.29 8.64 -7.03
CA LEU A 107 4.87 9.16 -5.78
C LEU A 107 4.56 10.66 -5.60
N SER A 108 3.79 11.26 -6.50
CA SER A 108 3.31 12.63 -6.35
C SER A 108 1.87 12.79 -6.85
N PRO A 109 1.13 13.78 -6.31
CA PRO A 109 -0.17 14.20 -6.85
C PRO A 109 -0.16 14.50 -8.35
N SER A 110 0.98 14.97 -8.88
CA SER A 110 1.12 15.27 -10.30
C SER A 110 1.18 14.00 -11.14
N ASP A 111 1.89 12.97 -10.68
CA ASP A 111 1.99 11.68 -11.38
C ASP A 111 0.64 10.96 -11.42
N ALA A 112 -0.15 11.05 -10.34
CA ALA A 112 -1.47 10.44 -10.25
C ALA A 112 -2.47 11.10 -11.22
N ILE A 113 -2.47 12.44 -11.29
CA ILE A 113 -3.31 13.19 -12.23
C ILE A 113 -2.93 12.87 -13.68
N MET A 114 -1.63 12.78 -13.99
CA MET A 114 -1.18 12.42 -15.35
C MET A 114 -1.62 11.01 -15.75
N ARG A 115 -1.52 10.02 -14.86
CA ARG A 115 -1.98 8.64 -15.15
C ARG A 115 -3.50 8.53 -15.25
N ALA A 116 -4.26 9.31 -14.49
CA ALA A 116 -5.73 9.34 -14.57
C ALA A 116 -6.23 10.01 -15.86
N GLN A 117 -5.53 11.03 -16.35
CA GLN A 117 -5.85 11.72 -17.60
C GLN A 117 -5.38 10.96 -18.85
N TYR A 118 -4.38 10.09 -18.71
CA TYR A 118 -3.81 9.31 -19.82
C TYR A 118 -3.66 7.82 -19.44
N PRO A 119 -4.78 7.05 -19.39
CA PRO A 119 -4.74 5.64 -19.03
C PRO A 119 -3.86 4.78 -19.95
N SER A 120 -3.66 5.22 -21.20
CA SER A 120 -2.84 4.55 -22.21
C SER A 120 -1.33 4.65 -21.97
N LEU A 121 -0.87 5.35 -20.92
CA LEU A 121 0.54 5.35 -20.49
C LEU A 121 0.86 4.24 -19.48
N ASN A 122 -0.15 3.52 -18.97
CA ASN A 122 0.02 2.40 -18.02
C ASN A 122 0.20 1.04 -18.70
N GLU A 123 0.02 0.95 -20.02
CA GLU A 123 0.42 -0.21 -20.80
C GLU A 123 1.82 0.09 -21.35
N GLY A 124 2.85 -0.41 -20.66
CA GLY A 124 4.23 -0.30 -21.13
C GLY A 124 4.41 -1.02 -22.46
N ASP A 125 5.03 -0.31 -23.42
CA ASP A 125 5.81 -0.91 -24.50
C ASP A 125 7.19 -1.35 -23.98
#